data_AF-A0A5N5W3Q0-F1
#
_entry.id   AF-A0A5N5W3Q0-F1
#
_cell.length_a   1.000
_cell.length_b   1.000
_cell.length_c   1.000
_cell.angle_alpha   90.00
_cell.angle_beta   90.00
_cell.angle_gamma   90.00
#
_symmetry.space_group_name_H-M   'P 1'
#
loop_
_entity.id
_entity.type
_entity.pdbx_description
1 polymer ?
#
loop_
_entity_poly.entity_id
_entity_poly.type
_entity_poly.pdbx_seq_one_letter_code
_entity_poly.pdbx_strand_id
1 'polypeptide(L)' 'EAEGARELVAGLLDAGAVSVEAVACDVADREALAGALAGIGEEFPLCAVVHAAGVLDDGLVGSLSVER' A
#
# COMPACT_ATOMS: atom_id res chain seq x y z
N GLU A 1 0.79 11.68 -5.63
CA GLU A 1 1.52 11.01 -4.52
C GLU A 1 0.82 11.33 -3.23
N ALA A 2 0.83 10.40 -2.27
CA ALA A 2 0.20 10.61 -0.96
C ALA A 2 1.08 11.50 -0.07
N GLU A 3 0.43 12.29 0.78
CA GLU A 3 1.12 13.13 1.76
C GLU A 3 2.01 12.28 2.68
N GLY A 4 3.26 12.72 2.92
CA GLY A 4 4.22 12.01 3.78
C GLY A 4 4.89 10.78 3.15
N ALA A 5 4.51 10.37 1.95
CA ALA A 5 5.05 9.15 1.33
C ALA A 5 6.56 9.27 1.03
N ARG A 6 7.01 10.42 0.54
CA ARG A 6 8.43 10.64 0.23
C ARG A 6 9.29 10.68 1.49
N GLU A 7 8.80 11.37 2.52
CA GLU A 7 9.46 11.49 3.82
C GLU A 7 9.60 10.12 4.49
N LEU A 8 8.56 9.28 4.42
CA LEU A 8 8.61 7.91 4.94
C LEU A 8 9.64 7.05 4.19
N VAL A 9 9.65 7.11 2.86
CA VAL A 9 10.64 6.37 2.05
C VAL A 9 12.06 6.78 2.43
N ALA A 10 12.33 8.08 2.51
CA ALA A 10 13.63 8.60 2.93
C ALA A 10 14.00 8.13 4.35
N GLY A 11 13.06 8.22 5.30
CA GLY A 11 13.30 7.81 6.68
C GLY A 11 13.59 6.32 6.85
N LEU A 12 12.97 5.45 6.06
CA LEU A 12 13.25 4.01 6.07
C LEU A 12 14.64 3.68 5.51
N LEU A 13 15.05 4.37 4.43
CA LEU A 13 16.39 4.25 3.86
C LEU A 13 17.45 4.73 4.87
N ASP A 14 17.22 5.88 5.50
CA ASP A 14 18.11 6.42 6.56
C ASP A 14 18.21 5.48 7.78
N ALA A 15 17.14 4.72 8.07
CA ALA A 15 17.10 3.72 9.12
C ALA A 15 17.80 2.39 8.74
N GLY A 16 18.28 2.24 7.50
CA GLY A 16 19.07 1.10 7.05
C GLY A 16 18.32 0.09 6.17
N ALA A 17 17.13 0.40 5.67
CA ALA A 17 16.50 -0.40 4.63
C ALA A 17 17.36 -0.37 3.35
N VAL A 18 17.58 -1.54 2.74
CA VAL A 18 18.41 -1.65 1.53
C VAL A 18 17.71 -1.06 0.31
N SER A 19 16.39 -1.26 0.21
CA SER A 19 15.53 -0.70 -0.83
C SER A 19 14.13 -0.42 -0.29
N VAL A 20 13.51 0.66 -0.77
CA VAL A 20 12.14 1.05 -0.41
C VAL A 20 11.50 1.70 -1.63
N GLU A 21 10.32 1.24 -2.01
CA GLU A 21 9.57 1.78 -3.15
C GLU A 21 8.14 2.13 -2.74
N ALA A 22 7.70 3.32 -3.13
CA ALA A 22 6.30 3.72 -3.01
C ALA A 22 5.66 3.65 -4.40
N VAL A 23 4.75 2.70 -4.59
CA VAL A 23 4.05 2.46 -5.87
C VAL A 23 2.61 2.94 -5.75
N ALA A 24 2.18 3.78 -6.69
CA ALA A 24 0.77 4.15 -6.81
C ALA A 24 0.00 2.96 -7.40
N CYS A 25 -0.80 2.28 -6.56
CA CYS A 25 -1.59 1.11 -6.94
C CYS A 25 -2.88 1.08 -6.11
N ASP A 26 -4.03 0.87 -6.76
CA ASP A 26 -5.25 0.47 -6.06
C ASP A 26 -5.20 -1.04 -5.81
N VAL A 27 -5.32 -1.46 -4.55
CA VAL A 27 -5.29 -2.89 -4.18
C VAL A 27 -6.57 -3.63 -4.57
N ALA A 28 -7.66 -2.91 -4.86
CA ALA A 28 -8.90 -3.48 -5.38
C ALA A 28 -8.88 -3.67 -6.90
N ASP A 29 -7.97 -2.99 -7.62
CA ASP A 29 -7.74 -3.23 -9.05
C ASP A 29 -6.76 -4.39 -9.23
N ARG A 30 -7.30 -5.51 -9.71
CA ARG A 30 -6.56 -6.76 -9.91
C ARG A 30 -5.38 -6.61 -10.85
N GLU A 31 -5.54 -5.89 -11.95
CA GLU A 31 -4.52 -5.78 -12.98
C GLU A 31 -3.43 -4.79 -12.55
N ALA A 32 -3.81 -3.71 -11.86
CA ALA A 32 -2.84 -2.81 -11.22
C ALA A 32 -1.98 -3.54 -10.18
N LEU A 33 -2.61 -4.35 -9.31
CA LEU A 33 -1.90 -5.12 -8.31
C LEU A 33 -0.97 -6.17 -8.93
N ALA A 34 -1.41 -6.86 -9.98
CA ALA A 34 -0.56 -7.80 -10.71
C ALA A 34 0.67 -7.10 -11.30
N GLY A 35 0.51 -5.90 -11.87
CA GLY A 35 1.61 -5.08 -12.36
C GLY A 35 2.59 -4.67 -11.26
N ALA A 36 2.09 -4.25 -10.10
CA ALA A 36 2.93 -3.89 -8.96
C ALA A 36 3.74 -5.09 -8.44
N LEU A 37 3.11 -6.27 -8.33
CA LEU A 37 3.79 -7.49 -7.88
C LEU A 37 4.84 -7.98 -8.89
N ALA A 38 4.57 -7.83 -10.20
CA ALA A 38 5.53 -8.18 -11.24
C ALA A 38 6.77 -7.27 -11.26
N GLY A 39 6.70 -6.09 -10.63
CA GLY A 39 7.84 -5.18 -10.47
C GLY A 39 8.84 -5.61 -9.39
N ILE A 40 8.50 -6.57 -8.52
CA ILE A 40 9.38 -7.05 -7.45
C ILE A 40 10.50 -7.90 -8.07
N GLY A 41 11.75 -7.46 -7.89
CA GLY A 41 12.92 -8.11 -8.47
C GLY A 41 13.23 -9.50 -7.87
N GLU A 42 13.89 -10.34 -8.65
CA GLU A 42 14.26 -11.71 -8.24
C GLU A 42 15.34 -11.77 -7.14
N GLU A 43 16.11 -10.69 -6.95
CA GLU A 43 17.12 -10.58 -5.89
C GLU A 43 16.49 -10.59 -4.48
N PHE A 44 15.30 -9.97 -4.36
CA PHE A 44 14.55 -9.88 -3.11
C PHE A 44 13.11 -10.37 -3.32
N PRO A 45 12.89 -11.69 -3.43
CA PRO A 45 11.56 -12.24 -3.71
C PRO A 45 10.58 -11.95 -2.57
N LEU A 46 9.31 -11.73 -2.93
CA LEU A 46 8.24 -11.47 -1.96
C LEU A 46 8.05 -12.67 -1.02
N CYS A 47 8.14 -12.42 0.30
CA CYS A 47 8.00 -13.46 1.33
C CYS A 47 6.83 -13.22 2.29
N ALA A 48 6.31 -12.00 2.37
CA ALA A 48 5.24 -11.62 3.28
C ALA A 48 4.41 -10.46 2.73
N VAL A 49 3.15 -10.37 3.15
CA VAL A 49 2.25 -9.25 2.83
C VAL A 49 1.65 -8.73 4.13
N VAL A 50 1.72 -7.41 4.31
CA VAL A 50 0.97 -6.69 5.36
C VAL A 50 -0.14 -5.90 4.68
N HIS A 51 -1.39 -6.36 4.77
CA HIS A 51 -2.53 -5.68 4.18
C HIS A 51 -3.08 -4.62 5.14
N ALA A 52 -2.54 -3.40 5.04
CA ALA A 52 -2.95 -2.25 5.84
C ALA A 52 -3.88 -1.27 5.08
N ALA A 53 -4.22 -1.58 3.83
CA ALA A 53 -5.15 -0.75 3.05
C ALA A 53 -6.56 -0.83 3.64
N GLY A 54 -7.18 0.32 3.86
CA GLY A 54 -8.54 0.41 4.38
C GLY A 54 -9.05 1.84 4.31
N VAL A 55 -10.36 1.97 4.16
CA VAL A 55 -11.10 3.22 4.32
C VAL A 55 -12.05 3.05 5.49
N LEU A 56 -12.32 4.16 6.20
CA LEU A 56 -13.17 4.17 7.37
C LEU A 56 -14.42 5.00 7.08
N ASP A 57 -15.58 4.43 7.38
CA ASP A 57 -16.88 5.12 7.41
C ASP A 57 -17.58 4.75 8.71
N ASP A 58 -17.31 5.55 9.75
CA ASP A 58 -17.81 5.30 11.10
C ASP A 58 -19.25 5.82 11.26
N GLY A 59 -20.14 4.96 11.76
CA GLY A 59 -21.54 5.32 11.98
C GLY A 59 -22.28 4.38 12.91
N LEU A 60 -23.48 4.80 13.32
CA LEU A 60 -24.43 3.92 13.97
C LEU A 60 -24.97 2.92 12.93
N VAL A 61 -25.37 1.73 13.36
CA VAL A 61 -25.92 0.71 12.44
C VAL A 61 -27.10 1.26 11.61
N GLY A 62 -27.96 2.09 12.20
CA GLY A 62 -29.09 2.71 11.50
C GLY A 62 -28.73 3.85 10.55
N SER A 63 -27.49 4.35 10.58
CA SER A 63 -27.00 5.40 9.68
C SER A 63 -26.13 4.87 8.54
N LEU A 64 -25.76 3.58 8.56
CA LEU A 64 -25.00 2.97 7.46
C LEU A 64 -25.87 2.83 6.21
N SER A 65 -25.26 3.01 5.04
CA SER A 65 -25.89 2.86 3.73
C SER A 65 -25.32 1.65 2.97
N VAL A 66 -25.86 1.34 1.79
CA VAL A 66 -25.27 0.30 0.90
C VAL A 66 -23.95 0.79 0.32
N GLU A 67 -23.88 2.08 0.02
CA GLU A 67 -22.64 2.75 -0.31
C GLU A 67 -21.82 2.95 0.97
N ARG A 68 -20.49 2.89 0.80
CA ARG A 68 -19.53 3.07 1.88
C ARG A 68 -19.11 4.52 2.01
#